data_AF-A0A7Y5EPX7-F1
#
_entry.id   AF-A0A7Y5EPX7-F1
#
_cell.length_a   1.000
_cell.length_b   1.000
_cell.length_c   1.000
_cell.angle_alpha   90.00
_cell.angle_beta   90.00
_cell.angle_gamma   90.00
#
_symmetry.space_group_name_H-M   'P 1'
#
loop_
_entity.id
_entity.type
_entity.pdbx_description
1 polymer ?
#
loop_
_entity_poly.entity_id
_entity_poly.type
_entity_poly.pdbx_seq_one_letter_code
_entity_poly.pdbx_strand_id
1 'polypeptide(L)'
;MVCSKCLANIPDASAFCPECGAAVKNDSTDALYAQGSDAAVYPEIAEANRLRNNKQFESAEQVCIGILRKFPNNETTHVLLGDICLDQKRYDQAIQWYEMVVELNPDKEEYRKLLDEARKSKLVEEAVKAEQALEKSADQARAGAPGRKAWAAALFSILAVGLVAASYLAGRSSVQAQNEPVPLQSMPQPKNSPPNETQIEPPPVLNVVASPMMTPVEADAAAKIAAAMADAPPTIWVAQEGIAGVWSARYSVSSGILSQQRVAQTAIAIARGLFQNVPGANAVRLMALAPSTERGGEVAFSAVVHRPPQPLPDPRELNLEECLALLDPATLFWGSGLNWSAQDPPIDPAGLPLNR
;
A
#
# COMPACT_ATOMS: atom_id res chain seq x y z
N MET A 1 31.71 10.07 -23.09
CA MET A 1 30.42 10.15 -23.83
C MET A 1 29.23 10.12 -22.87
N VAL A 2 28.03 10.56 -23.27
CA VAL A 2 26.86 10.64 -22.35
C VAL A 2 25.86 9.53 -22.65
N CYS A 3 25.35 8.87 -21.62
CA CYS A 3 24.34 7.81 -21.74
C CYS A 3 23.03 8.36 -22.31
N SER A 4 22.49 7.76 -23.37
CA SER A 4 21.19 8.16 -23.93
C SER A 4 19.99 7.85 -23.02
N LYS A 5 20.14 6.92 -22.06
CA LYS A 5 19.06 6.46 -21.19
C LYS A 5 19.01 7.18 -19.84
N CYS A 6 20.15 7.34 -19.17
CA CYS A 6 20.22 7.95 -17.84
C CYS A 6 21.01 9.26 -17.79
N LEU A 7 21.54 9.72 -18.93
CA LEU A 7 22.31 10.96 -19.04
C LEU A 7 23.61 11.02 -18.21
N ALA A 8 24.05 9.90 -17.62
CA ALA A 8 25.33 9.81 -16.93
C ALA A 8 26.51 9.96 -17.90
N ASN A 9 27.62 10.49 -17.39
CA ASN A 9 28.87 10.57 -18.14
C ASN A 9 29.58 9.22 -18.10
N ILE A 10 29.94 8.70 -19.28
CA ILE A 10 30.49 7.37 -19.50
C ILE A 10 31.92 7.51 -20.07
N PRO A 11 32.90 6.74 -19.58
CA PRO A 11 34.22 6.64 -20.21
C PRO A 11 34.13 6.19 -21.67
N ASP A 12 34.95 6.76 -22.56
CA ASP A 12 34.84 6.52 -24.02
C ASP A 12 35.18 5.07 -24.45
N ALA A 13 35.77 4.28 -23.56
CA ALA A 13 36.07 2.86 -23.78
C ALA A 13 34.96 1.91 -23.27
N SER A 14 33.92 2.42 -22.61
CA SER A 14 32.89 1.58 -22.00
C SER A 14 31.86 1.10 -23.02
N ALA A 15 31.65 -0.21 -23.08
CA ALA A 15 30.59 -0.83 -23.90
C ALA A 15 29.17 -0.63 -23.32
N PHE A 16 29.09 -0.36 -22.01
CA PHE A 16 27.85 -0.19 -21.24
C PHE A 16 27.95 0.99 -20.29
N CYS A 17 26.80 1.58 -19.95
CA CYS A 17 26.69 2.64 -18.96
C CYS A 17 26.80 2.04 -17.54
N PRO A 18 27.75 2.48 -16.70
CA PRO A 18 27.93 1.95 -15.35
C PRO A 18 26.80 2.32 -14.39
N GLU A 19 26.02 3.37 -14.69
CA GLU A 19 24.93 3.84 -13.83
C GLU A 19 23.60 3.12 -14.07
N CYS A 20 23.31 2.75 -15.32
CA CYS A 20 21.99 2.18 -15.68
C CYS A 20 22.06 0.89 -16.51
N GLY A 21 23.26 0.43 -16.86
CA GLY A 21 23.45 -0.78 -17.67
C GLY A 21 23.10 -0.65 -19.17
N ALA A 22 22.70 0.53 -19.66
CA ALA A 22 22.37 0.74 -21.07
C ALA A 22 23.59 0.57 -21.99
N ALA A 23 23.41 -0.06 -23.14
CA ALA A 23 24.45 -0.23 -24.15
C ALA A 23 24.83 1.12 -24.80
N VAL A 24 26.12 1.28 -25.08
CA VAL A 24 26.70 2.59 -25.44
C VAL A 24 27.20 2.62 -26.89
N LYS A 25 27.46 1.45 -27.50
CA LYS A 25 27.79 1.30 -28.94
C LYS A 25 26.79 0.37 -29.62
N ASN A 26 26.08 0.91 -30.62
CA ASN A 26 25.19 0.19 -31.53
C ASN A 26 25.87 0.04 -32.89
N ASP A 27 26.87 -0.83 -33.02
CA ASP A 27 27.29 -1.30 -34.35
C ASP A 27 26.58 -2.63 -34.63
N SER A 28 25.46 -2.49 -35.34
CA SER A 28 24.40 -3.49 -35.51
C SER A 28 24.64 -4.49 -36.65
N THR A 29 25.88 -4.96 -36.87
CA THR A 29 26.17 -5.89 -37.97
C THR A 29 27.11 -7.05 -37.64
N ASP A 30 27.58 -7.19 -36.41
CA ASP A 30 28.41 -8.33 -36.05
C ASP A 30 27.55 -9.42 -35.41
N ALA A 31 27.32 -10.52 -36.13
CA ALA A 31 26.52 -11.67 -35.68
C ALA A 31 27.10 -12.39 -34.44
N LEU A 32 28.26 -11.93 -33.94
CA LEU A 32 28.91 -12.35 -32.71
C LEU A 32 28.56 -11.45 -31.49
N TYR A 33 27.88 -10.31 -31.67
CA TYR A 33 27.77 -9.22 -30.68
C TYR A 33 26.33 -8.88 -30.21
N ALA A 34 25.40 -9.84 -30.24
CA ALA A 34 24.22 -9.76 -29.40
C ALA A 34 24.65 -10.00 -27.94
N GLN A 35 24.64 -8.93 -27.14
CA GLN A 35 25.04 -8.91 -25.74
C GLN A 35 24.28 -9.97 -24.94
N GLY A 36 25.02 -10.81 -24.21
CA GLY A 36 24.45 -11.94 -23.46
C GLY A 36 24.29 -13.19 -24.32
N SER A 37 25.28 -13.56 -25.13
CA SER A 37 25.25 -14.87 -25.78
C SER A 37 25.08 -15.94 -24.70
N ASP A 38 23.95 -16.63 -24.72
CA ASP A 38 23.69 -17.78 -23.86
C ASP A 38 24.85 -18.78 -23.92
N ALA A 39 25.64 -18.81 -25.00
CA ALA A 39 26.85 -19.63 -25.09
C ALA A 39 27.89 -19.36 -23.99
N ALA A 40 28.03 -18.11 -23.53
CA ALA A 40 29.01 -17.73 -22.50
C ALA A 40 28.60 -18.17 -21.08
N VAL A 41 27.30 -18.36 -20.86
CA VAL A 41 26.71 -18.72 -19.55
C VAL A 41 25.83 -19.96 -19.64
N TYR A 42 25.99 -20.74 -20.71
CA TYR A 42 25.18 -21.91 -21.01
C TYR A 42 25.24 -22.95 -19.88
N PRO A 43 26.41 -23.25 -19.28
CA PRO A 43 26.48 -24.16 -18.15
C PRO A 43 25.66 -23.66 -16.95
N GLU A 44 25.69 -22.36 -16.64
CA GLU A 44 24.92 -21.77 -15.55
C GLU A 44 23.41 -21.76 -15.84
N ILE A 45 22.99 -21.45 -17.08
CA ILE A 45 21.57 -21.54 -17.49
C ILE A 45 21.08 -22.99 -17.41
N ALA A 46 21.88 -23.96 -17.84
CA ALA A 46 21.54 -25.37 -17.75
C ALA A 46 21.41 -25.83 -16.29
N GLU A 47 22.31 -25.37 -15.42
CA GLU A 47 22.25 -25.65 -13.99
C GLU A 47 21.02 -25.03 -13.33
N ALA A 48 20.71 -23.76 -13.62
CA ALA A 48 19.49 -23.12 -13.13
C ALA A 48 18.22 -23.86 -13.55
N ASN A 49 18.14 -24.31 -14.81
CA ASN A 49 17.03 -25.13 -15.30
C ASN A 49 16.94 -26.49 -14.59
N ARG A 50 18.08 -27.15 -14.34
CA ARG A 50 18.13 -28.40 -13.58
C ARG A 50 17.62 -28.20 -12.15
N LEU A 51 18.06 -27.14 -11.48
CA LEU A 51 17.61 -26.76 -10.14
C LEU A 51 16.12 -26.45 -10.11
N ARG A 52 15.62 -25.66 -11.07
CA ARG A 52 14.19 -25.37 -11.26
C ARG A 52 13.37 -26.66 -11.42
N ASN A 53 13.79 -27.57 -12.30
CA ASN A 53 13.11 -28.85 -12.53
C ASN A 53 13.08 -29.73 -11.27
N ASN A 54 14.11 -29.63 -10.43
CA ASN A 54 14.17 -30.30 -9.13
C ASN A 54 13.41 -29.55 -8.02
N LYS A 55 12.69 -28.45 -8.35
CA LYS A 55 11.99 -27.56 -7.42
C LYS A 55 12.90 -26.90 -6.38
N GLN A 56 14.20 -26.82 -6.66
CA GLN A 56 15.20 -26.12 -5.84
C GLN A 56 15.26 -24.65 -6.27
N PHE A 57 14.15 -23.96 -6.09
CA PHE A 57 13.92 -22.66 -6.70
C PHE A 57 14.84 -21.56 -6.18
N GLU A 58 15.12 -21.52 -4.87
CA GLU A 58 16.02 -20.51 -4.29
C GLU A 58 17.44 -20.63 -4.87
N SER A 59 17.94 -21.87 -5.03
CA SER A 59 19.23 -22.11 -5.67
C SER A 59 19.21 -21.74 -7.15
N ALA A 60 18.12 -22.03 -7.86
CA ALA A 60 17.96 -21.65 -9.27
C ALA A 60 18.00 -20.11 -9.44
N GLU A 61 17.28 -19.38 -8.59
CA GLU A 61 17.30 -17.90 -8.58
C GLU A 61 18.70 -17.35 -8.31
N GLN A 62 19.44 -17.92 -7.36
CA GLN A 62 20.80 -17.48 -7.07
C GLN A 62 21.75 -17.64 -8.26
N VAL A 63 21.63 -18.74 -9.01
CA VAL A 63 22.40 -18.96 -10.24
C VAL A 63 22.03 -17.91 -11.28
N CYS A 64 20.74 -17.67 -11.52
CA CYS A 64 20.27 -16.65 -12.45
C CYS A 64 20.74 -15.24 -12.07
N ILE A 65 20.65 -14.86 -10.79
CA ILE A 65 21.17 -13.57 -10.29
C ILE A 65 22.69 -13.48 -10.53
N GLY A 66 23.43 -14.59 -10.36
CA GLY A 66 24.85 -14.66 -10.68
C GLY A 66 25.16 -14.38 -12.16
N ILE A 67 24.32 -14.88 -13.07
CA ILE A 67 24.40 -14.59 -14.51
C ILE A 67 24.11 -13.11 -14.76
N LEU A 68 23.02 -12.56 -14.22
CA LEU A 68 22.62 -11.17 -14.43
C LEU A 68 23.63 -10.15 -13.88
N ARG A 69 24.40 -10.50 -12.84
CA ARG A 69 25.52 -9.65 -12.38
C ARG A 69 26.62 -9.49 -13.43
N LYS A 70 26.83 -10.49 -14.28
CA LYS A 70 27.82 -10.47 -15.37
C LYS A 70 27.22 -9.93 -16.66
N PHE A 71 25.97 -10.29 -16.93
CA PHE A 71 25.24 -9.99 -18.15
C PHE A 71 23.83 -9.48 -17.80
N PRO A 72 23.68 -8.20 -17.39
CA PRO A 72 22.43 -7.65 -16.86
C PRO A 72 21.28 -7.63 -17.88
N ASN A 73 21.59 -7.71 -19.17
CA ASN A 73 20.60 -7.70 -20.25
C ASN A 73 20.44 -9.08 -20.92
N ASN A 74 20.88 -10.18 -20.29
CA ASN A 74 20.67 -11.52 -20.88
C ASN A 74 19.18 -11.90 -20.84
N GLU A 75 18.54 -11.87 -22.01
CA GLU A 75 17.10 -12.11 -22.19
C GLU A 75 16.67 -13.47 -21.64
N THR A 76 17.44 -14.53 -21.91
CA THR A 76 17.13 -15.91 -21.48
C THR A 76 17.10 -16.07 -19.96
N THR A 77 17.99 -15.39 -19.24
CA THR A 77 18.05 -15.44 -17.78
C THR A 77 16.88 -14.69 -17.15
N HIS A 78 16.48 -13.56 -17.72
CA HIS A 78 15.27 -12.85 -17.29
C HIS A 78 14.02 -13.71 -17.51
N VAL A 79 13.90 -14.38 -18.67
CA VAL A 79 12.82 -15.37 -18.92
C VAL A 79 12.85 -16.47 -17.86
N LEU A 80 14.02 -17.04 -17.57
CA LEU A 80 14.16 -18.13 -16.61
C LEU A 80 13.78 -17.72 -15.18
N LEU A 81 14.08 -16.49 -14.75
CA LEU A 81 13.62 -15.95 -13.46
C LEU A 81 12.09 -15.77 -13.44
N GLY A 82 11.50 -15.30 -14.54
CA GLY A 82 10.05 -15.21 -14.69
C GLY A 82 9.38 -16.58 -14.53
N ASP A 83 9.93 -17.58 -15.21
CA ASP A 83 9.51 -18.97 -15.16
C ASP A 83 9.62 -19.58 -13.75
N ILE A 84 10.73 -19.37 -13.06
CA ILE A 84 10.93 -19.83 -11.68
C ILE A 84 9.88 -19.18 -10.75
N CYS A 85 9.62 -17.88 -10.91
CA CYS A 85 8.60 -17.18 -10.15
C CYS A 85 7.19 -17.72 -10.43
N LEU A 86 6.86 -18.06 -11.69
CA LEU A 86 5.59 -18.69 -12.05
C LEU A 86 5.42 -20.06 -11.38
N ASP A 87 6.45 -20.90 -11.41
CA ASP A 87 6.42 -22.23 -10.78
C ASP A 87 6.18 -22.14 -9.26
N GLN A 88 6.67 -21.08 -8.63
CA GLN A 88 6.44 -20.76 -7.22
C GLN A 88 5.13 -20.00 -6.94
N LYS A 89 4.31 -19.74 -7.98
CA LYS A 89 3.10 -18.91 -7.90
C LYS A 89 3.35 -17.46 -7.42
N ARG A 90 4.58 -16.96 -7.55
CA ARG A 90 4.96 -15.55 -7.33
C ARG A 90 4.64 -14.73 -8.58
N TYR A 91 3.36 -14.66 -8.93
CA TYR A 91 2.92 -14.09 -10.21
C TYR A 91 3.36 -12.64 -10.42
N ASP A 92 3.35 -11.81 -9.38
CA ASP A 92 3.78 -10.41 -9.49
C ASP A 92 5.25 -10.28 -9.90
N GLN A 93 6.11 -11.13 -9.34
CA GLN A 93 7.53 -11.10 -9.65
C GLN A 93 7.81 -11.68 -11.04
N ALA A 94 7.07 -12.72 -11.43
CA ALA A 94 7.13 -13.25 -12.78
C ALA A 94 6.80 -12.19 -13.83
N ILE A 95 5.74 -11.40 -13.58
CA ILE A 95 5.33 -10.29 -14.45
C ILE A 95 6.46 -9.27 -14.59
N GLN A 96 7.10 -8.86 -13.49
CA GLN A 96 8.21 -7.91 -13.54
C GLN A 96 9.37 -8.41 -14.40
N TRP A 97 9.76 -9.69 -14.24
CA TRP A 97 10.84 -10.27 -15.05
C TRP A 97 10.47 -10.35 -16.52
N TYR A 98 9.24 -10.73 -16.88
CA TYR A 98 8.81 -10.75 -18.28
C TYR A 98 8.65 -9.34 -18.87
N GLU A 99 8.24 -8.34 -18.08
CA GLU A 99 8.22 -6.93 -18.50
C GLU A 99 9.63 -6.48 -18.90
N MET A 100 10.65 -6.84 -18.11
CA MET A 100 12.04 -6.54 -18.46
C MET A 100 12.47 -7.16 -19.78
N VAL A 101 12.08 -8.42 -20.05
CA VAL A 101 12.41 -9.09 -21.33
C VAL A 101 11.71 -8.39 -22.51
N VAL A 102 10.44 -8.00 -22.35
CA VAL A 102 9.70 -7.26 -23.37
C VAL A 102 10.32 -5.88 -23.62
N GLU A 103 10.81 -5.21 -22.59
CA GLU A 103 11.53 -3.94 -22.74
C GLU A 103 12.88 -4.09 -23.45
N LEU A 104 13.61 -5.18 -23.19
CA LEU A 104 14.88 -5.48 -23.86
C LEU A 104 14.68 -5.77 -25.34
N ASN A 105 13.62 -6.49 -25.70
CA ASN A 105 13.32 -6.88 -27.07
C ASN A 105 11.82 -6.82 -27.39
N PRO A 106 11.30 -5.62 -27.74
CA PRO A 106 9.86 -5.40 -27.91
C PRO A 106 9.26 -6.07 -29.16
N ASP A 107 10.11 -6.41 -30.15
CA ASP A 107 9.68 -6.98 -31.43
C ASP A 107 9.43 -8.50 -31.34
N LYS A 108 9.90 -9.16 -30.27
CA LYS A 108 9.74 -10.59 -30.08
C LYS A 108 8.39 -10.92 -29.43
N GLU A 109 7.43 -11.31 -30.28
CA GLU A 109 6.06 -11.65 -29.88
C GLU A 109 5.99 -12.73 -28.79
N GLU A 110 6.95 -13.66 -28.77
CA GLU A 110 7.06 -14.71 -27.75
C GLU A 110 7.12 -14.13 -26.33
N TYR A 111 7.85 -13.04 -26.11
CA TYR A 111 7.99 -12.43 -24.78
C TYR A 111 6.70 -11.77 -24.31
N ARG A 112 5.95 -11.19 -25.24
CA ARG A 112 4.62 -10.63 -24.95
C ARG A 112 3.64 -11.74 -24.54
N LYS A 113 3.73 -12.91 -25.19
CA LYS A 113 2.92 -14.09 -24.81
C LYS A 113 3.23 -14.58 -23.40
N LEU A 114 4.51 -14.64 -23.02
CA LEU A 114 4.91 -15.02 -21.66
C LEU A 114 4.35 -14.04 -20.61
N LEU A 115 4.47 -12.74 -20.86
CA LEU A 115 3.91 -11.70 -19.99
C LEU A 115 2.39 -11.81 -19.85
N ASP A 116 1.68 -11.99 -20.97
CA ASP A 116 0.22 -12.13 -20.96
C ASP A 116 -0.23 -13.40 -20.22
N GLU A 117 0.51 -14.50 -20.36
CA GLU A 117 0.23 -15.76 -19.64
C GLU A 117 0.45 -15.60 -18.12
N ALA A 118 1.51 -14.91 -17.72
CA ALA A 118 1.76 -14.61 -16.32
C ALA A 118 0.65 -13.74 -15.70
N ARG A 119 0.17 -12.73 -16.43
CA ARG A 119 -0.96 -11.88 -16.02
C ARG A 119 -2.25 -12.67 -15.90
N LYS A 120 -2.56 -13.55 -16.85
CA LYS A 120 -3.73 -14.45 -16.76
C LYS A 120 -3.65 -15.37 -15.55
N SER A 121 -2.48 -15.96 -15.30
CA SER A 121 -2.26 -16.85 -14.16
C SER A 121 -2.48 -16.13 -12.83
N LYS A 122 -2.05 -14.86 -12.70
CA LYS A 122 -2.34 -14.01 -11.55
C LYS A 122 -3.85 -13.83 -11.33
N LEU A 123 -4.57 -13.47 -12.40
CA LEU A 123 -6.02 -13.23 -12.33
C LEU A 123 -6.79 -14.50 -11.91
N VAL A 124 -6.37 -15.66 -12.41
CA VAL A 124 -6.97 -16.95 -12.01
C VAL A 124 -6.73 -17.21 -10.52
N GLU A 125 -5.52 -17.01 -10.00
CA GLU A 125 -5.23 -17.20 -8.57
C GLU A 125 -6.03 -16.21 -7.69
N GLU A 126 -6.19 -14.96 -8.10
CA GLU A 126 -7.00 -13.97 -7.40
C GLU A 126 -8.48 -14.38 -7.35
N ALA A 127 -9.02 -14.87 -8.47
CA ALA A 127 -10.38 -15.38 -8.53
C ALA A 127 -10.59 -16.59 -7.59
N VAL A 128 -9.66 -17.56 -7.62
CA VAL A 128 -9.71 -18.73 -6.73
C VAL A 128 -9.65 -18.31 -5.25
N LYS A 129 -8.80 -17.35 -4.89
CA LYS A 129 -8.73 -16.83 -3.51
C LYS A 129 -10.03 -16.14 -3.10
N ALA A 130 -10.65 -15.38 -3.99
CA ALA A 130 -11.92 -14.71 -3.72
C ALA A 130 -13.06 -15.72 -3.48
N GLU A 131 -13.15 -16.76 -4.31
CA GLU A 131 -14.14 -17.83 -4.13
C GLU A 131 -13.96 -18.57 -2.81
N GLN A 132 -12.71 -18.93 -2.46
CA GLN A 132 -12.40 -19.57 -1.17
C GLN A 132 -12.72 -18.67 0.03
N ALA A 133 -12.51 -17.36 -0.08
CA ALA A 133 -12.87 -16.42 0.98
C ALA A 133 -14.39 -16.33 1.16
N LEU A 134 -15.15 -16.32 0.06
CA LEU A 134 -16.61 -16.32 0.09
C LEU A 134 -17.15 -17.61 0.71
N GLU A 135 -16.61 -18.77 0.35
CA GLU A 135 -17.01 -20.06 0.92
C GLU A 135 -16.76 -20.10 2.44
N LYS A 136 -15.57 -19.70 2.89
CA LYS A 136 -15.26 -19.60 4.32
C LYS A 136 -16.21 -18.67 5.08
N SER A 137 -16.55 -17.52 4.49
CA SER A 137 -17.50 -16.58 5.10
C SER A 137 -18.92 -17.17 5.21
N ALA A 138 -19.36 -17.92 4.20
CA ALA A 138 -20.65 -18.58 4.18
C ALA A 138 -20.72 -19.70 5.25
N ASP A 139 -19.64 -20.44 5.43
CA ASP A 139 -19.56 -21.49 6.45
C ASP A 139 -19.52 -20.93 7.87
N GLN A 140 -18.82 -19.81 8.10
CA GLN A 140 -18.87 -19.09 9.37
C GLN A 140 -20.28 -18.56 9.68
N ALA A 141 -20.98 -17.99 8.69
CA ALA A 141 -22.35 -17.53 8.85
C ALA A 141 -23.33 -18.68 9.18
N ARG A 142 -23.14 -19.86 8.58
CA ARG A 142 -23.91 -21.07 8.90
C ARG A 142 -23.62 -21.59 10.31
N ALA A 143 -22.36 -21.57 10.75
CA ALA A 143 -21.96 -22.00 12.09
C ALA A 143 -22.50 -21.10 13.21
N GLY A 144 -22.63 -19.79 12.95
CA GLY A 144 -23.20 -18.82 13.89
C GLY A 144 -24.74 -18.79 13.94
N ALA A 145 -25.44 -19.44 13.01
CA ALA A 145 -26.90 -19.44 12.99
C ALA A 145 -27.50 -20.33 14.10
N PRO A 146 -28.39 -19.83 14.97
CA PRO A 146 -29.02 -20.66 16.00
C PRO A 146 -29.78 -21.81 15.34
N GLY A 147 -29.51 -23.05 15.77
CA GLY A 147 -30.20 -24.22 15.23
C GLY A 147 -31.72 -24.12 15.39
N ARG A 148 -32.49 -24.78 14.52
CA ARG A 148 -33.98 -24.73 14.50
C ARG A 148 -34.63 -24.95 15.88
N LYS A 149 -34.01 -25.73 16.77
CA LYS A 149 -34.47 -25.98 18.14
C LYS A 149 -34.32 -24.76 19.07
N ALA A 150 -33.28 -23.95 18.90
CA ALA A 150 -33.08 -22.72 19.67
C ALA A 150 -34.15 -21.67 19.33
N TRP A 151 -34.49 -21.54 18.05
CA TRP A 151 -35.62 -20.69 17.60
C TRP A 151 -36.96 -21.18 18.13
N ALA A 152 -37.21 -22.50 18.13
CA ALA A 152 -38.43 -23.06 18.70
C ALA A 152 -38.54 -22.81 20.21
N ALA A 153 -37.43 -22.92 20.95
CA ALA A 153 -37.38 -22.63 22.39
C ALA A 153 -37.56 -21.13 22.71
N ALA A 154 -37.00 -20.24 21.89
CA ALA A 154 -37.21 -18.81 22.02
C ALA A 154 -38.67 -18.42 21.76
N LEU A 155 -39.29 -18.97 20.70
CA LEU A 155 -40.71 -18.75 20.40
C LEU A 155 -41.63 -19.30 21.51
N PHE A 156 -41.31 -20.48 22.06
CA PHE A 156 -42.06 -21.04 23.20
C PHE A 156 -41.92 -20.17 24.45
N SER A 157 -40.71 -19.67 24.74
CA SER A 157 -40.47 -18.77 25.87
C SER A 157 -41.27 -17.48 25.73
N ILE A 158 -41.31 -16.88 24.54
CA ILE A 158 -42.11 -15.68 24.25
C ILE A 158 -43.60 -15.96 24.40
N LEU A 159 -44.09 -17.09 23.89
CA LEU A 159 -45.49 -17.50 24.02
C LEU A 159 -45.90 -17.71 25.48
N ALA A 160 -45.03 -18.36 26.28
CA ALA A 160 -45.27 -18.59 27.70
C ALA A 160 -45.32 -17.28 28.49
N VAL A 161 -44.40 -16.35 28.21
CA VAL A 161 -44.42 -15.01 28.82
C VAL A 161 -45.69 -14.24 28.42
N GLY A 162 -46.12 -14.34 27.16
CA GLY A 162 -47.37 -13.74 26.71
C GLY A 162 -48.60 -14.31 27.43
N LEU A 163 -48.63 -15.63 27.66
CA LEU A 163 -49.69 -16.30 28.42
C LEU A 163 -49.72 -15.85 29.89
N VAL A 164 -48.56 -15.77 30.55
CA VAL A 164 -48.45 -15.29 31.93
C VAL A 164 -48.91 -13.84 32.05
N ALA A 165 -48.53 -12.98 31.11
CA ALA A 165 -48.98 -11.59 31.06
C ALA A 165 -50.51 -11.48 30.86
N ALA A 166 -51.08 -12.32 29.99
CA ALA A 166 -52.53 -12.37 29.78
C ALA A 166 -53.29 -12.83 31.03
N SER A 167 -52.79 -13.83 31.76
CA SER A 167 -53.37 -14.26 33.04
C SER A 167 -53.30 -13.17 34.12
N TYR A 168 -52.21 -12.41 34.16
CA TYR A 168 -52.03 -11.32 35.12
C TYR A 168 -52.98 -10.13 34.86
N LEU A 169 -53.25 -9.83 33.58
CA LEU A 169 -54.22 -8.80 33.17
C LEU A 169 -55.67 -9.22 33.44
N ALA A 170 -56.02 -10.50 33.26
CA ALA A 170 -57.34 -11.02 33.57
C ALA A 170 -57.66 -11.01 35.08
N GLY A 171 -56.64 -11.22 35.94
CA GLY A 171 -56.77 -11.23 37.40
C GLY A 171 -56.93 -9.85 38.06
N ARG A 172 -56.78 -8.75 37.33
CA ARG A 172 -56.86 -7.38 37.89
C ARG A 172 -58.26 -6.74 37.82
N SER A 173 -59.28 -7.49 37.39
CA SER A 173 -60.61 -6.96 37.08
C SER A 173 -61.59 -6.89 38.26
N SER A 174 -61.16 -7.08 39.51
CA SER A 174 -62.07 -7.15 40.67
C SER A 174 -61.67 -6.33 41.90
N VAL A 175 -61.08 -5.14 41.76
CA VAL A 175 -61.03 -4.18 42.89
C VAL A 175 -61.13 -2.74 42.41
N GLN A 176 -62.13 -2.05 42.96
CA GLN A 176 -62.25 -0.62 43.26
C GLN A 176 -63.40 0.10 42.55
N ALA A 177 -64.45 0.32 43.36
CA ALA A 177 -65.56 1.21 43.13
C ALA A 177 -65.16 2.68 43.42
N GLN A 178 -65.83 3.58 42.68
CA GLN A 178 -66.16 4.98 42.99
C GLN A 178 -65.02 6.01 43.07
N ASN A 179 -64.87 6.77 41.97
CA ASN A 179 -65.07 8.22 41.97
C ASN A 179 -65.26 8.73 40.52
N GLU A 180 -66.34 9.48 40.30
CA GLU A 180 -66.71 10.16 39.04
C GLU A 180 -66.00 11.54 38.90
N PRO A 181 -66.04 12.22 37.72
CA PRO A 181 -64.85 12.80 37.08
C PRO A 181 -64.87 14.34 36.94
N VAL A 182 -63.95 14.89 36.10
CA VAL A 182 -63.97 16.16 35.29
C VAL A 182 -62.78 17.13 35.59
N PRO A 183 -62.15 17.83 34.61
CA PRO A 183 -61.87 17.54 33.19
C PRO A 183 -60.40 17.77 32.72
N LEU A 184 -60.17 17.37 31.47
CA LEU A 184 -59.02 17.43 30.57
C LEU A 184 -58.20 18.74 30.48
N GLN A 185 -56.89 18.57 30.26
CA GLN A 185 -56.05 19.10 29.15
C GLN A 185 -54.58 18.75 29.46
N SER A 186 -53.68 18.29 28.59
CA SER A 186 -53.65 17.93 27.18
C SER A 186 -52.37 17.10 26.95
N MET A 187 -52.46 16.02 26.17
CA MET A 187 -51.33 15.27 25.59
C MET A 187 -50.48 16.18 24.65
N PRO A 188 -49.19 15.88 24.35
CA PRO A 188 -48.74 14.57 23.86
C PRO A 188 -47.43 14.01 24.42
N GLN A 189 -47.40 12.67 24.52
CA GLN A 189 -46.20 11.81 24.52
C GLN A 189 -45.49 11.86 23.13
N PRO A 190 -44.44 11.06 22.80
CA PRO A 190 -43.60 10.13 23.57
C PRO A 190 -42.08 10.25 23.26
N LYS A 191 -41.23 9.51 23.97
CA LYS A 191 -40.44 8.37 23.43
C LYS A 191 -39.23 8.04 24.30
N ASN A 192 -39.19 6.77 24.71
CA ASN A 192 -38.01 6.07 25.19
C ASN A 192 -36.87 6.13 24.18
N SER A 193 -35.64 6.28 24.65
CA SER A 193 -34.53 5.33 24.42
C SER A 193 -33.33 5.71 25.30
N PRO A 194 -32.60 4.74 25.89
CA PRO A 194 -31.36 4.98 26.64
C PRO A 194 -30.17 5.34 25.73
N PRO A 195 -29.08 5.90 26.28
CA PRO A 195 -28.02 6.54 25.49
C PRO A 195 -27.15 5.50 24.77
N ASN A 196 -26.96 5.74 23.48
CA ASN A 196 -26.04 5.04 22.59
C ASN A 196 -24.60 5.44 22.93
N GLU A 197 -23.72 4.46 23.13
CA GLU A 197 -22.27 4.67 23.22
C GLU A 197 -21.76 5.29 21.93
N THR A 198 -21.01 6.38 22.07
CA THR A 198 -20.51 7.19 20.97
C THR A 198 -19.33 6.49 20.31
N GLN A 199 -19.58 5.84 19.17
CA GLN A 199 -18.52 5.56 18.19
C GLN A 199 -18.14 6.87 17.52
N ILE A 200 -16.86 7.24 17.61
CA ILE A 200 -16.29 8.39 16.92
C ILE A 200 -16.13 7.99 15.44
N GLU A 201 -16.95 8.59 14.58
CA GLU A 201 -16.82 8.46 13.12
C GLU A 201 -15.51 9.10 12.62
N PRO A 202 -14.87 8.54 11.58
CA PRO A 202 -13.77 9.22 10.89
C PRO A 202 -14.27 10.53 10.26
N PRO A 203 -13.40 11.55 10.13
CA PRO A 203 -13.78 12.81 9.50
C PRO A 203 -14.26 12.57 8.06
N PRO A 204 -15.17 13.42 7.56
CA PRO A 204 -15.77 13.26 6.24
C PRO A 204 -14.67 13.21 5.19
N VAL A 205 -14.68 12.14 4.40
CA VAL A 205 -13.87 12.03 3.19
C VAL A 205 -14.33 13.16 2.27
N LEU A 206 -13.55 14.24 2.21
CA LEU A 206 -13.65 15.18 1.10
C LEU A 206 -13.32 14.38 -0.15
N ASN A 207 -14.35 14.05 -0.94
CA ASN A 207 -14.19 13.63 -2.31
C ASN A 207 -13.50 14.77 -3.08
N VAL A 208 -12.18 14.78 -3.07
CA VAL A 208 -11.39 15.68 -3.92
C VAL A 208 -11.27 15.02 -5.29
N VAL A 209 -12.18 15.46 -6.14
CA VAL A 209 -12.15 15.35 -7.60
C VAL A 209 -10.76 15.74 -8.13
N ALA A 210 -10.21 14.88 -9.00
CA ALA A 210 -9.13 15.10 -9.97
C ALA A 210 -7.80 15.70 -9.45
N SER A 211 -6.67 15.09 -9.84
CA SER A 211 -5.33 15.64 -9.64
C SER A 211 -5.27 17.11 -10.10
N PRO A 212 -5.06 18.09 -9.20
CA PRO A 212 -4.78 19.44 -9.64
C PRO A 212 -3.39 19.43 -10.30
N MET A 213 -3.27 20.03 -11.49
CA MET A 213 -1.95 20.37 -12.01
C MET A 213 -1.29 21.30 -10.99
N MET A 214 -0.13 20.92 -10.46
CA MET A 214 0.66 21.80 -9.59
C MET A 214 0.94 23.11 -10.35
N THR A 215 0.78 24.24 -9.66
CA THR A 215 1.31 25.51 -10.16
C THR A 215 2.83 25.43 -10.29
N PRO A 216 3.47 26.29 -11.10
CA PRO A 216 4.94 26.30 -11.21
C PRO A 216 5.67 26.47 -9.87
N VAL A 217 5.06 27.21 -8.93
CA VAL A 217 5.59 27.43 -7.58
C VAL A 217 5.51 26.15 -6.73
N GLU A 218 4.40 25.43 -6.82
CA GLU A 218 4.20 24.15 -6.14
C GLU A 218 5.11 23.05 -6.69
N ALA A 219 5.31 23.02 -8.01
CA ALA A 219 6.21 22.07 -8.67
C ALA A 219 7.69 22.34 -8.31
N ASP A 220 8.12 23.60 -8.26
CA ASP A 220 9.47 23.99 -7.81
C ASP A 220 9.70 23.61 -6.33
N ALA A 221 8.70 23.83 -5.47
CA ALA A 221 8.77 23.42 -4.07
C ALA A 221 8.90 21.89 -3.93
N ALA A 222 8.09 21.11 -4.67
CA ALA A 222 8.16 19.66 -4.67
C ALA A 222 9.54 19.14 -5.15
N ALA A 223 10.09 19.73 -6.22
CA ALA A 223 11.40 19.37 -6.76
C ALA A 223 12.54 19.65 -5.77
N LYS A 224 12.50 20.80 -5.08
CA LYS A 224 13.49 21.16 -4.05
C LYS A 224 13.44 20.24 -2.83
N ILE A 225 12.24 19.84 -2.41
CA ILE A 225 12.05 18.87 -1.33
C ILE A 225 12.63 17.51 -1.73
N ALA A 226 12.29 17.02 -2.94
CA ALA A 226 12.82 15.76 -3.45
C ALA A 226 14.35 15.76 -3.55
N ALA A 227 14.95 16.84 -4.05
CA ALA A 227 16.41 16.98 -4.17
C ALA A 227 17.14 17.02 -2.82
N ALA A 228 16.48 17.44 -1.74
CA ALA A 228 17.04 17.49 -0.41
C ALA A 228 16.98 16.13 0.34
N MET A 229 16.28 15.13 -0.22
CA MET A 229 16.08 13.82 0.39
C MET A 229 16.86 12.75 -0.39
N ALA A 230 17.80 12.05 0.26
CA ALA A 230 18.52 10.96 -0.43
C ALA A 230 17.61 9.75 -0.71
N ASP A 231 16.56 9.57 0.11
CA ASP A 231 15.57 8.49 -0.02
C ASP A 231 14.18 9.08 -0.37
N ALA A 232 14.12 10.00 -1.32
CA ALA A 232 12.87 10.66 -1.70
C ALA A 232 11.82 9.65 -2.20
N PRO A 233 10.55 9.77 -1.78
CA PRO A 233 9.48 8.97 -2.37
C PRO A 233 9.33 9.29 -3.87
N PRO A 234 8.87 8.32 -4.69
CA PRO A 234 8.90 8.44 -6.14
C PRO A 234 7.96 9.53 -6.67
N THR A 235 6.93 9.89 -5.90
CA THR A 235 6.11 11.07 -6.19
C THR A 235 5.85 11.88 -4.93
N ILE A 236 6.10 13.18 -5.02
CA ILE A 236 5.73 14.20 -4.02
C ILE A 236 4.87 15.23 -4.74
N TRP A 237 3.68 15.46 -4.24
CA TRP A 237 2.76 16.49 -4.70
C TRP A 237 2.60 17.50 -3.59
N VAL A 238 2.76 18.78 -3.89
CA VAL A 238 2.61 19.86 -2.92
C VAL A 238 1.56 20.84 -3.45
N ALA A 239 0.69 21.34 -2.58
CA ALA A 239 -0.28 22.35 -2.94
C ALA A 239 -0.54 23.31 -1.79
N GLN A 240 -0.70 24.60 -2.09
CA GLN A 240 -1.14 25.58 -1.10
C GLN A 240 -2.66 25.43 -0.87
N GLU A 241 -3.09 25.31 0.39
CA GLU A 241 -4.52 25.30 0.71
C GLU A 241 -5.10 26.73 0.59
N GLY A 242 -6.42 26.85 0.48
CA GLY A 242 -7.11 28.16 0.44
C GLY A 242 -6.95 29.01 1.71
N ILE A 243 -6.28 28.48 2.74
CA ILE A 243 -6.00 29.15 4.02
C ILE A 243 -4.54 29.63 4.00
N ALA A 244 -4.33 30.90 4.34
CA ALA A 244 -2.99 31.50 4.32
C ALA A 244 -1.99 30.72 5.19
N GLY A 245 -0.90 30.27 4.58
CA GLY A 245 0.18 29.55 5.25
C GLY A 245 -0.09 28.07 5.53
N VAL A 246 -1.22 27.51 5.09
CA VAL A 246 -1.45 26.06 5.17
C VAL A 246 -1.10 25.42 3.83
N TRP A 247 -0.27 24.39 3.89
CA TRP A 247 0.15 23.62 2.73
C TRP A 247 -0.27 22.17 2.89
N SER A 248 -0.50 21.48 1.79
CA SER A 248 -0.72 20.05 1.74
C SER A 248 0.38 19.39 0.94
N ALA A 249 0.86 18.25 1.40
CA ALA A 249 1.82 17.42 0.68
C ALA A 249 1.35 15.97 0.67
N ARG A 250 1.29 15.38 -0.52
CA ARG A 250 0.94 13.98 -0.75
C ARG A 250 2.15 13.25 -1.30
N TYR A 251 2.44 12.07 -0.79
CA TYR A 251 3.54 11.26 -1.29
C TYR A 251 3.15 9.78 -1.36
N SER A 252 3.73 9.07 -2.32
CA SER A 252 3.57 7.61 -2.41
C SER A 252 4.60 6.90 -1.55
N VAL A 253 4.19 5.81 -0.90
CA VAL A 253 5.11 4.95 -0.16
C VAL A 253 5.54 3.79 -1.06
N SER A 254 6.85 3.56 -1.20
CA SER A 254 7.39 2.45 -1.98
C SER A 254 7.25 1.13 -1.22
N SER A 255 6.96 0.05 -1.94
CA SER A 255 6.82 -1.31 -1.43
C SER A 255 8.19 -1.88 -1.05
N GLY A 256 8.66 -1.57 0.15
CA GLY A 256 9.94 -2.09 0.64
C GLY A 256 10.04 -2.15 2.15
N ILE A 257 9.65 -1.09 2.86
CA ILE A 257 9.70 -1.02 4.33
C ILE A 257 8.59 -0.05 4.79
N LEU A 258 7.43 -0.58 5.17
CA LEU A 258 6.24 0.19 5.57
C LEU A 258 6.08 0.21 7.11
N SER A 259 7.12 0.61 7.83
CA SER A 259 7.01 0.83 9.28
C SER A 259 6.39 2.19 9.58
N GLN A 260 5.68 2.31 10.71
CA GLN A 260 5.17 3.60 11.18
C GLN A 260 6.28 4.62 11.33
N GLN A 261 7.45 4.17 11.81
CA GLN A 261 8.62 5.03 11.97
C GLN A 261 9.06 5.59 10.62
N ARG A 262 9.27 4.75 9.60
CA ARG A 262 9.75 5.23 8.30
C ARG A 262 8.75 6.16 7.61
N VAL A 263 7.45 5.87 7.73
CA VAL A 263 6.40 6.74 7.20
C VAL A 263 6.40 8.09 7.91
N ALA A 264 6.51 8.12 9.24
CA ALA A 264 6.56 9.35 10.02
C ALA A 264 7.84 10.16 9.76
N GLN A 265 9.01 9.52 9.67
CA GLN A 265 10.27 10.16 9.31
C GLN A 265 10.19 10.81 7.91
N THR A 266 9.62 10.12 6.93
CA THR A 266 9.43 10.64 5.57
C THR A 266 8.50 11.85 5.56
N ALA A 267 7.39 11.78 6.31
CA ALA A 267 6.47 12.88 6.51
C ALA A 267 7.19 14.12 7.10
N ILE A 268 7.97 13.94 8.16
CA ILE A 268 8.71 15.03 8.81
C ILE A 268 9.78 15.60 7.86
N ALA A 269 10.45 14.77 7.06
CA ALA A 269 11.41 15.22 6.05
C ALA A 269 10.76 16.15 5.02
N ILE A 270 9.56 15.79 4.53
CA ILE A 270 8.80 16.60 3.58
C ILE A 270 8.39 17.93 4.23
N ALA A 271 7.86 17.91 5.46
CA ALA A 271 7.49 19.12 6.18
C ALA A 271 8.69 20.03 6.42
N ARG A 272 9.84 19.46 6.81
CA ARG A 272 11.10 20.19 6.99
C ARG A 272 11.55 20.86 5.70
N GLY A 273 11.58 20.12 4.58
CA GLY A 273 11.93 20.68 3.28
C GLY A 273 10.98 21.81 2.86
N LEU A 274 9.69 21.66 3.11
CA LEU A 274 8.70 22.68 2.78
C LEU A 274 8.89 23.94 3.64
N PHE A 275 9.10 23.80 4.95
CA PHE A 275 9.34 24.95 5.83
C PHE A 275 10.63 25.71 5.50
N GLN A 276 11.67 25.02 5.00
CA GLN A 276 12.93 25.63 4.58
C GLN A 276 12.78 26.39 3.26
N ASN A 277 12.00 25.87 2.32
CA ASN A 277 11.85 26.44 0.99
C ASN A 277 10.69 27.46 0.88
N VAL A 278 9.71 27.41 1.79
CA VAL A 278 8.53 28.27 1.79
C VAL A 278 8.39 29.01 3.13
N PRO A 279 8.94 30.23 3.27
CA PRO A 279 8.90 31.01 4.51
C PRO A 279 7.50 31.36 5.01
N GLY A 280 6.47 31.32 4.15
CA GLY A 280 5.09 31.60 4.53
C GLY A 280 4.29 30.39 5.07
N ALA A 281 4.86 29.18 5.06
CA ALA A 281 4.17 27.96 5.49
C ALA A 281 4.14 27.81 7.02
N ASN A 282 2.97 27.95 7.63
CA ASN A 282 2.75 27.79 9.08
C ASN A 282 2.35 26.36 9.47
N ALA A 283 1.70 25.63 8.57
CA ALA A 283 1.31 24.23 8.80
C ALA A 283 1.38 23.44 7.50
N VAL A 284 1.75 22.17 7.59
CA VAL A 284 1.78 21.23 6.48
C VAL A 284 0.94 20.01 6.81
N ARG A 285 -0.10 19.76 6.01
CA ARG A 285 -0.88 18.53 6.03
C ARG A 285 -0.18 17.49 5.16
N LEU A 286 0.23 16.39 5.78
CA LEU A 286 0.98 15.32 5.16
C LEU A 286 0.04 14.13 4.93
N MET A 287 0.13 13.52 3.75
CA MET A 287 -0.71 12.40 3.37
C MET A 287 0.11 11.36 2.60
N ALA A 288 0.28 10.18 3.20
CA ALA A 288 0.95 9.07 2.55
C ALA A 288 -0.07 8.19 1.82
N LEU A 289 0.21 7.86 0.57
CA LEU A 289 -0.60 7.01 -0.27
C LEU A 289 0.03 5.62 -0.37
N ALA A 290 -0.71 4.60 0.06
CA ALA A 290 -0.37 3.21 -0.19
C ALA A 290 -0.56 2.89 -1.69
N PRO A 291 0.29 2.03 -2.28
CA PRO A 291 0.07 1.54 -3.62
C PRO A 291 -1.25 0.74 -3.69
N SER A 292 -2.24 1.24 -4.43
CA SER A 292 -3.51 0.56 -4.69
C SER A 292 -3.70 0.27 -6.18
N THR A 293 -4.42 -0.80 -6.50
CA THR A 293 -4.82 -1.16 -7.87
C THR A 293 -5.88 -0.23 -8.45
N GLU A 294 -6.58 0.55 -7.62
CA GLU A 294 -7.54 1.57 -8.03
C GLU A 294 -6.88 2.96 -8.19
N ARG A 295 -7.36 3.77 -9.14
CA ARG A 295 -6.88 5.16 -9.35
C ARG A 295 -7.17 5.99 -8.10
N GLY A 296 -6.17 6.17 -7.23
CA GLY A 296 -6.30 7.07 -6.09
C GLY A 296 -5.33 6.85 -4.94
N GLY A 297 -4.76 5.66 -4.77
CA GLY A 297 -3.94 5.32 -3.59
C GLY A 297 -4.78 5.31 -2.30
N GLU A 298 -4.75 4.24 -1.52
CA GLU A 298 -5.40 4.25 -0.21
C GLU A 298 -4.60 5.14 0.75
N VAL A 299 -5.30 5.91 1.60
CA VAL A 299 -4.64 6.78 2.58
C VAL A 299 -4.02 5.92 3.68
N ALA A 300 -2.70 5.74 3.59
CA ALA A 300 -1.92 4.99 4.56
C ALA A 300 -1.73 5.77 5.86
N PHE A 301 -1.50 7.08 5.73
CA PHE A 301 -1.17 7.94 6.85
C PHE A 301 -1.62 9.37 6.55
N SER A 302 -2.11 10.06 7.57
CA SER A 302 -2.34 11.50 7.50
C SER A 302 -1.96 12.14 8.84
N ALA A 303 -1.30 13.30 8.79
CA ALA A 303 -1.03 14.12 9.96
C ALA A 303 -0.77 15.57 9.55
N VAL A 304 -0.90 16.50 10.50
CA VAL A 304 -0.47 17.88 10.34
C VAL A 304 0.80 18.12 11.16
N VAL A 305 1.76 18.83 10.56
CA VAL A 305 2.93 19.37 11.25
C VAL A 305 2.82 20.89 11.25
N HIS A 306 2.83 21.48 12.43
CA HIS A 306 2.90 22.94 12.59
C HIS A 306 4.37 23.38 12.57
N ARG A 307 4.65 24.56 12.02
CA ARG A 307 6.01 25.10 12.00
C ARG A 307 6.48 25.31 13.44
N PRO A 308 7.56 24.63 13.88
CA PRO A 308 8.11 24.86 15.21
C PRO A 308 8.92 26.17 15.23
N PRO A 309 9.13 26.75 16.43
CA PRO A 309 10.00 27.92 16.59
C PRO A 309 11.48 27.61 16.27
N GLN A 310 11.87 26.34 16.32
CA GLN A 310 13.19 25.86 15.93
C GLN A 310 13.09 24.99 14.66
N PRO A 311 14.15 24.89 13.85
CA PRO A 311 14.18 23.98 12.72
C PRO A 311 13.89 22.54 13.16
N LEU A 312 13.11 21.82 12.35
CA LEU A 312 12.86 20.40 12.60
C LEU A 312 14.18 19.61 12.62
N PRO A 313 14.36 18.68 13.58
CA PRO A 313 15.56 17.83 13.67
C PRO A 313 15.74 16.94 12.43
N ASP A 314 16.88 16.24 12.32
CA ASP A 314 17.10 15.28 11.24
C ASP A 314 16.12 14.11 11.38
N PRO A 315 15.18 13.90 10.43
CA PRO A 315 14.21 12.84 10.53
C PRO A 315 14.84 11.45 10.63
N ARG A 316 16.06 11.27 10.11
CA ARG A 316 16.77 9.98 10.14
C ARG A 316 17.21 9.58 11.55
N GLU A 317 17.42 10.56 12.42
CA GLU A 317 17.86 10.34 13.80
C GLU A 317 16.69 10.14 14.77
N LEU A 318 15.45 10.40 14.34
CA LEU A 318 14.26 10.31 15.18
C LEU A 318 13.73 8.89 15.28
N ASN A 319 13.41 8.45 16.50
CA ASN A 319 12.60 7.26 16.72
C ASN A 319 11.10 7.56 16.51
N LEU A 320 10.26 6.52 16.54
CA LEU A 320 8.81 6.69 16.32
C LEU A 320 8.14 7.63 17.33
N GLU A 321 8.48 7.54 18.62
CA GLU A 321 7.88 8.38 19.67
C GLU A 321 8.23 9.86 19.48
N GLU A 322 9.49 10.14 19.15
CA GLU A 322 9.95 11.49 18.82
C GLU A 322 9.30 12.02 17.54
N CYS A 323 9.08 11.16 16.54
CA CYS A 323 8.32 11.53 15.36
C CYS A 323 6.87 11.91 15.71
N LEU A 324 6.19 11.06 16.49
CA LEU A 324 4.81 11.27 16.90
C LEU A 324 4.63 12.55 17.72
N ALA A 325 5.62 12.93 18.53
CA ALA A 325 5.60 14.18 19.30
C ALA A 325 5.64 15.45 18.43
N LEU A 326 6.12 15.35 17.19
CA LEU A 326 6.17 16.45 16.21
C LEU A 326 4.91 16.54 15.34
N LEU A 327 4.06 15.50 15.37
CA LEU A 327 2.80 15.44 14.64
C LEU A 327 1.65 15.95 15.53
N ASP A 328 0.68 16.64 14.95
CA ASP A 328 -0.53 17.05 15.66
C ASP A 328 -1.42 15.83 15.94
N PRO A 329 -1.58 15.42 17.22
CA PRO A 329 -2.28 14.20 17.59
C PRO A 329 -3.78 14.25 17.24
N ALA A 330 -4.38 15.44 17.12
CA ALA A 330 -5.79 15.57 16.74
C ALA A 330 -6.03 15.24 15.26
N THR A 331 -4.97 15.20 14.45
CA THR A 331 -5.03 14.98 13.00
C THR A 331 -4.34 13.70 12.56
N LEU A 332 -3.71 12.99 13.50
CA LEU A 332 -2.95 11.77 13.25
C LEU A 332 -3.89 10.62 12.91
N PHE A 333 -3.68 10.03 11.75
CA PHE A 333 -4.41 8.89 11.25
C PHE A 333 -3.46 7.85 10.67
N TRP A 334 -3.69 6.58 11.03
CA TRP A 334 -3.03 5.41 10.46
C TRP A 334 -4.10 4.55 9.77
N GLY A 335 -3.94 4.31 8.47
CA GLY A 335 -4.86 3.49 7.68
C GLY A 335 -4.74 2.02 8.02
N SER A 336 -5.85 1.29 8.03
CA SER A 336 -5.89 -0.15 8.34
C SER A 336 -5.40 -1.04 7.19
N GLY A 337 -5.20 -0.50 5.98
CA GLY A 337 -4.79 -1.25 4.79
C GLY A 337 -3.33 -1.72 4.78
N LEU A 338 -2.52 -1.32 5.77
CA LEU A 338 -1.10 -1.67 5.88
C LEU A 338 -0.79 -2.37 7.20
N ASN A 339 0.05 -3.40 7.15
CA ASN A 339 0.51 -4.08 8.35
C ASN A 339 1.65 -3.29 9.03
N TRP A 340 1.28 -2.44 9.98
CA TRP A 340 2.20 -1.61 10.77
C TRP A 340 3.06 -2.37 11.78
N SER A 341 2.84 -3.68 11.98
CA SER A 341 3.53 -4.47 12.99
C SER A 341 4.92 -4.97 12.59
N ALA A 342 5.39 -4.65 11.38
CA ALA A 342 6.74 -5.02 10.94
C ALA A 342 7.76 -4.17 11.73
N GLN A 343 8.45 -4.79 12.68
CA GLN A 343 9.64 -4.19 13.29
C GLN A 343 10.68 -3.96 12.18
N ASP A 344 11.26 -2.76 12.14
CA ASP A 344 12.33 -2.46 11.21
C ASP A 344 13.50 -3.42 11.45
N PRO A 345 14.06 -4.07 10.41
CA PRO A 345 15.32 -4.78 10.56
C PRO A 345 16.38 -3.79 11.05
N PRO A 346 17.30 -4.20 11.94
CA PRO A 346 18.33 -3.29 12.44
C PRO A 346 19.10 -2.69 11.27
N ILE A 347 19.35 -1.38 11.33
CA ILE A 347 19.89 -0.60 10.22
C ILE A 347 21.33 -0.20 10.56
N ASP A 348 22.23 -0.30 9.58
CA ASP A 348 23.57 0.29 9.61
C ASP A 348 23.47 1.84 9.71
N PRO A 349 24.43 2.57 10.31
CA PRO A 349 24.50 4.04 10.29
C PRO A 349 24.38 4.71 8.89
N ALA A 350 24.49 3.96 7.80
CA ALA A 350 24.27 4.36 6.40
C ALA A 350 22.82 4.16 5.90
N GLY A 351 21.89 3.71 6.75
CA GLY A 351 20.47 3.60 6.39
C GLY A 351 20.08 2.32 5.63
N LEU A 352 20.95 1.30 5.60
CA LEU A 352 20.67 0.02 4.93
C LEU A 352 20.19 -1.06 5.92
N PRO A 353 19.17 -1.86 5.56
CA PRO A 353 18.70 -2.96 6.39
C PRO A 353 19.79 -4.03 6.51
N LEU A 354 20.17 -4.39 7.74
CA LEU A 354 21.06 -5.52 8.01
C LEU A 354 20.28 -6.81 7.77
N ASN A 355 20.50 -7.44 6.61
CA ASN A 355 19.96 -8.77 6.32
C ASN A 355 20.49 -9.79 7.35
N ARG A 356 19.57 -10.50 8.00
CA ARG A 356 19.88 -11.73 8.76
C ARG A 356 19.46 -12.95 7.97
#